data_AF-A0A1M3P2K1-F1
#
_entry.id   AF-A0A1M3P2K1-F1
#
_cell.length_a   1.000
_cell.length_b   1.000
_cell.length_c   1.000
_cell.angle_alpha   90.00
_cell.angle_beta   90.00
_cell.angle_gamma   90.00
#
_symmetry.space_group_name_H-M   'P 1'
#
loop_
_entity.id
_entity.type
_entity.pdbx_description
1 polymer ?
#
loop_
_entity_poly.entity_id
_entity_poly.type
_entity_poly.pdbx_seq_one_letter_code
_entity_poly.pdbx_strand_id
1 'polypeptide(L)'
;MELNTAVKPFMFRWLLEDQGFDRAIYLDPDIFVYRPLTEVGALLDAGASGVLTPHIMRPLEDGGKPDDHDILQSGIYNLGFAAMTRQPEALAFLAWWGRRLQFQCYSDVRNNLFTDQRWCDFAPSFMPNLALLRHPGYNVAYWNLAHRKIEAGLDGAMTVNGEPLVFFHFSGLRFEEPKLVSRHQQRLGWADLGNAQTLFSNYRQAVMDNGWSESRKCPYAYDEVDGIRLSGPIRGLYRKRYPQHAPKESCLDSAFIVRMCNQRVDIPAARGRVVVTELMKHVHGSRPDLQAAFNLETREGVLAFARWFETIPCREYGLDPRFTRQGLIGSLHVEPLPDAARDPIPNEGRSLLYRLWRKARKRLLGLGVR
;
A
#
# COMPACT_ATOMS: atom_id res chain seq x y z
N MET A 1 -2.22 3.08 -2.84
CA MET A 1 -1.77 2.52 -1.54
C MET A 1 -0.63 1.52 -1.72
N GLU A 2 -0.76 0.53 -2.60
CA GLU A 2 0.32 -0.47 -2.81
C GLU A 2 1.57 0.15 -3.45
N LEU A 3 1.43 0.87 -4.57
CA LEU A 3 2.59 1.43 -5.28
C LEU A 3 3.35 2.46 -4.44
N ASN A 4 2.64 3.41 -3.80
CA ASN A 4 3.25 4.48 -3.01
C ASN A 4 4.01 3.95 -1.78
N THR A 5 3.68 2.76 -1.30
CA THR A 5 4.39 2.12 -0.20
C THR A 5 5.51 1.19 -0.69
N ALA A 6 5.29 0.48 -1.80
CA ALA A 6 6.27 -0.43 -2.40
C ALA A 6 7.57 0.27 -2.86
N VAL A 7 7.50 1.56 -3.22
CA VAL A 7 8.65 2.32 -3.76
C VAL A 7 9.74 2.61 -2.74
N LYS A 8 9.42 2.64 -1.43
CA LYS A 8 10.31 3.09 -0.35
C LYS A 8 11.71 2.47 -0.39
N PRO A 9 11.89 1.13 -0.35
CA PRO A 9 13.22 0.52 -0.37
C PRO A 9 14.05 0.92 -1.60
N PHE A 10 13.41 1.04 -2.76
CA PHE A 10 14.08 1.38 -4.00
C PHE A 10 14.51 2.84 -4.05
N MET A 11 13.69 3.74 -3.51
CA MET A 11 14.03 5.16 -3.40
C MET A 11 15.17 5.40 -2.42
N PHE A 12 15.16 4.72 -1.26
CA PHE A 12 16.28 4.75 -0.32
C PHE A 12 17.58 4.30 -0.98
N ARG A 13 17.56 3.11 -1.61
CA ARG A 13 18.74 2.58 -2.31
C ARG A 13 19.24 3.51 -3.40
N TRP A 14 18.34 4.11 -4.18
CA TRP A 14 18.74 5.09 -5.18
C TRP A 14 19.43 6.32 -4.55
N LEU A 15 18.88 6.89 -3.47
CA LEU A 15 19.51 8.04 -2.82
C LEU A 15 20.89 7.67 -2.21
N LEU A 16 20.97 6.52 -1.57
CA LEU A 16 22.15 6.11 -0.81
C LEU A 16 23.26 5.53 -1.70
N GLU A 17 22.94 4.61 -2.61
CA GLU A 17 23.91 3.92 -3.47
C GLU A 17 24.20 4.71 -4.76
N ASP A 18 23.16 5.18 -5.45
CA ASP A 18 23.28 5.77 -6.78
C ASP A 18 23.53 7.30 -6.74
N GLN A 19 23.03 8.02 -5.73
CA GLN A 19 23.25 9.47 -5.58
C GLN A 19 24.31 9.81 -4.54
N GLY A 20 24.79 8.83 -3.78
CA GLY A 20 25.87 9.01 -2.82
C GLY A 20 25.51 9.82 -1.58
N PHE A 21 24.22 9.95 -1.24
CA PHE A 21 23.82 10.55 0.04
C PHE A 21 24.16 9.60 1.19
N ASP A 22 24.62 10.15 2.32
CA ASP A 22 24.95 9.33 3.50
C ASP A 22 23.70 8.89 4.27
N ARG A 23 22.63 9.69 4.20
CA ARG A 23 21.35 9.46 4.87
C ARG A 23 20.18 9.91 4.00
N ALA A 24 19.06 9.22 4.15
CA ALA A 24 17.81 9.57 3.52
C ALA A 24 16.66 9.40 4.53
N ILE A 25 15.68 10.30 4.46
CA ILE A 25 14.49 10.30 5.32
C ILE A 25 13.27 10.24 4.42
N TYR A 26 12.35 9.35 4.75
CA TYR A 26 11.04 9.25 4.13
C TYR A 26 9.96 9.77 5.09
N LEU A 27 9.01 10.51 4.54
CA LEU A 27 7.76 10.92 5.18
C LEU A 27 6.59 10.60 4.24
N ASP A 28 5.53 10.00 4.77
CA ASP A 28 4.27 9.83 4.04
C ASP A 28 3.70 11.21 3.66
N PRO A 29 2.98 11.33 2.52
CA PRO A 29 2.51 12.61 1.99
C PRO A 29 1.39 13.26 2.82
N ASP A 30 0.86 12.56 3.82
CA ASP A 30 -0.12 13.06 4.79
C ASP A 30 0.49 13.38 6.17
N ILE A 31 1.79 13.66 6.20
CA ILE A 31 2.51 14.17 7.38
C ILE A 31 2.70 15.69 7.27
N PHE A 32 2.48 16.38 8.39
CA PHE A 32 2.90 17.77 8.58
C PHE A 32 4.04 17.86 9.60
N VAL A 33 5.15 18.50 9.20
CA VAL A 33 6.34 18.70 10.03
C VAL A 33 6.29 20.08 10.67
N TYR A 34 6.25 20.13 11.99
CA TYR A 34 6.18 21.35 12.80
C TYR A 34 7.56 21.83 13.24
N ARG A 35 8.53 20.91 13.37
CA ARG A 35 9.89 21.21 13.84
C ARG A 35 10.95 20.40 13.08
N PRO A 36 12.21 20.86 13.04
CA PRO A 36 13.31 20.08 12.50
C PRO A 36 13.42 18.70 13.18
N LEU A 37 13.84 17.68 12.42
CA LEU A 37 13.98 16.31 12.93
C LEU A 37 15.31 16.11 13.68
N THR A 38 15.57 16.95 14.69
CA THR A 38 16.86 17.03 15.42
C THR A 38 17.26 15.70 16.06
N GLU A 39 16.32 15.02 16.70
CA GLU A 39 16.56 13.75 17.39
C GLU A 39 16.90 12.63 16.39
N VAL A 40 16.30 12.66 15.20
CA VAL A 40 16.66 11.72 14.12
C VAL A 40 18.08 11.98 13.65
N GLY A 41 18.45 13.24 13.41
CA GLY A 41 19.81 13.62 13.03
C GLY A 41 20.85 13.14 14.05
N ALA A 42 20.60 13.41 15.34
CA ALA A 42 21.50 13.01 16.42
C ALA A 42 21.69 11.47 16.50
N LEU A 43 20.62 10.69 16.33
CA LEU A 43 20.72 9.21 16.30
C LEU A 43 21.55 8.71 15.13
N LEU A 44 21.37 9.29 13.95
CA LEU A 44 22.13 8.93 12.76
C LEU A 44 23.61 9.33 12.88
N ASP A 45 23.89 10.52 13.43
CA ASP A 45 25.24 11.02 13.66
C ASP A 45 25.97 10.18 14.73
N ALA A 46 25.23 9.60 15.69
CA ALA A 46 25.74 8.64 16.67
C ALA A 46 26.01 7.23 16.10
N GLY A 47 25.76 7.01 14.80
CA GLY A 47 26.09 5.76 14.10
C GLY A 47 24.92 4.81 13.88
N ALA A 48 23.67 5.22 14.13
CA ALA A 48 22.51 4.39 13.84
C ALA A 48 22.40 4.10 12.33
N SER A 49 22.18 2.83 11.98
CA SER A 49 22.02 2.41 10.58
C SER A 49 20.69 2.85 9.96
N GLY A 50 19.68 3.03 10.82
CA GLY A 50 18.38 3.58 10.47
C GLY A 50 17.61 4.00 11.73
N VAL A 51 16.54 4.76 11.54
CA VAL A 51 15.64 5.20 12.62
C VAL A 51 14.21 4.87 12.24
N LEU A 52 13.51 4.16 13.12
CA LEU A 52 12.07 3.88 13.03
C LEU A 52 11.34 4.41 14.28
N THR A 53 10.04 4.65 14.15
CA THR A 53 9.17 4.98 15.28
C THR A 53 8.19 3.83 15.54
N PRO A 54 8.04 3.37 16.80
CA PRO A 54 6.96 2.46 17.17
C PRO A 54 5.59 3.04 16.82
N HIS A 55 4.66 2.19 16.39
CA HIS A 55 3.29 2.58 16.07
C HIS A 55 2.58 3.09 17.34
N ILE A 56 2.72 2.35 18.43
CA ILE A 56 2.26 2.68 19.78
C ILE A 56 3.39 2.46 20.80
N MET A 57 3.31 3.14 21.94
CA MET A 57 4.28 2.99 23.05
C MET A 57 3.62 2.57 24.37
N ARG A 58 2.29 2.42 24.36
CA ARG A 58 1.48 1.95 25.49
C ARG A 58 0.32 1.10 24.95
N PRO A 59 -0.16 0.10 25.70
CA PRO A 59 -1.27 -0.77 25.29
C PRO A 59 -2.56 0.01 25.01
N LEU A 60 -3.41 -0.50 24.11
CA LEU A 60 -4.73 0.04 23.79
C LEU A 60 -5.83 -0.92 24.27
N GLU A 61 -6.13 -0.86 25.58
CA GLU A 61 -7.02 -1.79 26.29
C GLU A 61 -8.40 -1.18 26.62
N ASP A 62 -8.73 -0.03 26.06
CA ASP A 62 -9.94 0.76 26.36
C ASP A 62 -11.20 0.30 25.58
N GLY A 63 -11.11 -0.81 24.83
CA GLY A 63 -12.17 -1.32 23.97
C GLY A 63 -12.37 -0.52 22.67
N GLY A 64 -11.63 0.57 22.47
CA GLY A 64 -11.64 1.36 21.24
C GLY A 64 -10.86 0.72 20.11
N LYS A 65 -11.10 1.17 18.87
CA LYS A 65 -10.41 0.71 17.66
C LYS A 65 -9.59 1.84 17.01
N PRO A 66 -8.35 1.59 16.55
CA PRO A 66 -7.61 0.32 16.62
C PRO A 66 -7.21 -0.06 18.05
N ASP A 67 -7.11 -1.36 18.33
CA ASP A 67 -6.52 -1.93 19.54
C ASP A 67 -5.14 -2.57 19.25
N ASP A 68 -4.55 -3.24 20.23
CA ASP A 68 -3.24 -3.89 20.08
C ASP A 68 -3.23 -4.94 18.94
N HIS A 69 -4.33 -5.68 18.75
CA HIS A 69 -4.44 -6.66 17.67
C HIS A 69 -4.49 -6.00 16.29
N ASP A 70 -5.22 -4.89 16.15
CA ASP A 70 -5.27 -4.13 14.90
C ASP A 70 -3.87 -3.55 14.55
N ILE A 71 -3.13 -3.10 15.57
CA ILE A 71 -1.73 -2.67 15.39
C ILE A 71 -0.84 -3.84 14.94
N LEU A 72 -0.94 -5.01 15.58
CA LEU A 72 -0.18 -6.21 15.17
C LEU A 72 -0.48 -6.65 13.72
N GLN A 73 -1.73 -6.49 13.28
CA GLN A 73 -2.11 -6.82 11.90
C GLN A 73 -1.46 -5.89 10.88
N SER A 74 -1.27 -4.62 11.22
CA SER A 74 -0.69 -3.59 10.35
C SER A 74 0.83 -3.45 10.47
N GLY A 75 1.44 -3.88 11.58
CA GLY A 75 2.87 -3.79 11.88
C GLY A 75 3.16 -2.87 13.07
N ILE A 76 4.17 -3.23 13.87
CA ILE A 76 4.46 -2.57 15.17
C ILE A 76 5.30 -1.30 15.03
N TYR A 77 5.83 -1.02 13.83
CA TYR A 77 6.43 0.25 13.46
C TYR A 77 5.56 0.93 12.42
N ASN A 78 5.29 2.23 12.58
CA ASN A 78 4.55 2.97 11.55
C ASN A 78 5.52 3.48 10.50
N LEU A 79 5.35 3.04 9.24
CA LEU A 79 6.25 3.39 8.13
C LEU A 79 5.83 4.65 7.37
N GLY A 80 4.97 5.48 7.96
CA GLY A 80 4.87 6.87 7.53
C GLY A 80 6.16 7.64 7.73
N PHE A 81 7.06 7.15 8.59
CA PHE A 81 8.41 7.64 8.74
C PHE A 81 9.42 6.50 8.72
N ALA A 82 10.53 6.72 8.01
CA ALA A 82 11.73 5.91 8.13
C ALA A 82 12.95 6.74 7.76
N ALA A 83 14.04 6.58 8.50
CA ALA A 83 15.35 7.11 8.11
C ALA A 83 16.33 5.94 7.92
N MET A 84 17.16 6.03 6.89
CA MET A 84 18.12 4.98 6.54
C MET A 84 19.45 5.62 6.16
N THR A 85 20.54 4.93 6.47
CA THR A 85 21.90 5.34 6.11
C THR A 85 22.50 4.43 5.05
N ARG A 86 23.69 4.80 4.58
CA ARG A 86 24.50 3.98 3.67
C ARG A 86 25.30 2.87 4.38
N GLN A 87 25.02 2.59 5.65
CA GLN A 87 25.66 1.49 6.38
C GLN A 87 25.35 0.13 5.71
N PRO A 88 26.30 -0.82 5.69
CA PRO A 88 26.12 -2.10 5.00
C PRO A 88 24.86 -2.88 5.41
N GLU A 89 24.52 -2.91 6.71
CA GLU A 89 23.33 -3.61 7.20
C GLU A 89 22.02 -2.94 6.76
N ALA A 90 21.98 -1.60 6.69
CA ALA A 90 20.83 -0.87 6.17
C ALA A 90 20.62 -1.14 4.68
N LEU A 91 21.70 -1.14 3.88
CA LEU A 91 21.62 -1.47 2.46
C LEU A 91 21.18 -2.92 2.23
N ALA A 92 21.69 -3.88 3.03
CA ALA A 92 21.26 -5.27 2.98
C ALA A 92 19.77 -5.44 3.33
N PHE A 93 19.31 -4.75 4.38
CA PHE A 93 17.90 -4.72 4.77
C PHE A 93 17.03 -4.14 3.66
N LEU A 94 17.38 -2.98 3.10
CA LEU A 94 16.64 -2.34 2.01
C LEU A 94 16.56 -3.22 0.77
N ALA A 95 17.64 -3.95 0.45
CA ALA A 95 17.66 -4.90 -0.66
C ALA A 95 16.71 -6.09 -0.41
N TRP A 96 16.70 -6.65 0.80
CA TRP A 96 15.75 -7.70 1.19
C TRP A 96 14.31 -7.20 1.18
N TRP A 97 14.05 -6.04 1.78
CA TRP A 97 12.72 -5.44 1.85
C TRP A 97 12.18 -5.15 0.45
N GLY A 98 13.01 -4.60 -0.45
CA GLY A 98 12.66 -4.42 -1.86
C GLY A 98 12.23 -5.71 -2.57
N ARG A 99 12.94 -6.84 -2.34
CA ARG A 99 12.54 -8.14 -2.90
C ARG A 99 11.18 -8.60 -2.37
N ARG A 100 10.87 -8.35 -1.10
CA ARG A 100 9.55 -8.64 -0.52
C ARG A 100 8.47 -7.76 -1.13
N LEU A 101 8.69 -6.46 -1.17
CA LEU A 101 7.68 -5.50 -1.63
C LEU A 101 7.35 -5.60 -3.12
N GLN A 102 8.27 -6.16 -3.92
CA GLN A 102 8.00 -6.39 -5.33
C GLN A 102 6.78 -7.29 -5.57
N PHE A 103 6.56 -8.30 -4.72
CA PHE A 103 5.49 -9.27 -4.90
C PHE A 103 4.50 -9.32 -3.74
N GLN A 104 4.87 -8.79 -2.58
CA GLN A 104 4.11 -8.93 -1.33
C GLN A 104 3.73 -7.57 -0.69
N CYS A 105 3.73 -6.49 -1.49
CA CYS A 105 3.25 -5.17 -1.03
C CYS A 105 1.76 -4.97 -1.35
N TYR A 106 0.91 -5.69 -0.62
CA TYR A 106 -0.54 -5.53 -0.66
C TYR A 106 -1.14 -5.85 0.73
N SER A 107 -2.41 -5.51 0.93
CA SER A 107 -3.11 -5.84 2.18
C SER A 107 -3.76 -7.22 2.06
N ASP A 108 -3.33 -8.14 2.93
CA ASP A 108 -3.90 -9.47 3.12
C ASP A 108 -3.61 -9.92 4.55
N VAL A 109 -4.44 -9.44 5.47
CA VAL A 109 -4.29 -9.65 6.91
C VAL A 109 -4.24 -11.14 7.27
N ARG A 110 -4.99 -11.99 6.55
CA ARG A 110 -5.03 -13.45 6.79
C ARG A 110 -3.69 -14.11 6.51
N ASN A 111 -2.96 -13.62 5.52
CA ASN A 111 -1.63 -14.10 5.17
C ASN A 111 -0.50 -13.25 5.75
N ASN A 112 -0.80 -12.48 6.80
CA ASN A 112 0.17 -11.66 7.50
C ASN A 112 0.84 -10.58 6.64
N LEU A 113 0.09 -9.99 5.70
CA LEU A 113 0.57 -8.93 4.82
C LEU A 113 -0.20 -7.63 5.06
N PHE A 114 0.55 -6.56 5.26
CA PHE A 114 0.03 -5.20 5.29
C PHE A 114 1.05 -4.27 4.62
N THR A 115 0.99 -4.25 3.29
CA THR A 115 1.86 -3.45 2.42
C THR A 115 3.34 -3.59 2.77
N ASP A 116 4.01 -2.47 2.96
CA ASP A 116 5.40 -2.29 3.30
C ASP A 116 5.68 -2.47 4.79
N GLN A 117 4.71 -2.10 5.63
CA GLN A 117 4.88 -1.87 7.06
C GLN A 117 5.25 -3.12 7.85
N ARG A 118 4.47 -4.19 7.68
CA ARG A 118 4.63 -5.42 8.47
C ARG A 118 5.98 -6.12 8.25
N TRP A 119 6.59 -5.96 7.08
CA TRP A 119 7.93 -6.49 6.83
C TRP A 119 9.00 -5.83 7.70
N CYS A 120 8.79 -4.59 8.13
CA CYS A 120 9.71 -3.87 9.00
C CYS A 120 9.65 -4.29 10.46
N ASP A 121 8.72 -5.18 10.85
CA ASP A 121 8.77 -5.83 12.17
C ASP A 121 10.09 -6.62 12.35
N PHE A 122 10.69 -7.10 11.25
CA PHE A 122 12.00 -7.76 11.23
C PHE A 122 13.20 -6.79 11.29
N ALA A 123 12.99 -5.48 11.15
CA ALA A 123 14.08 -4.50 11.06
C ALA A 123 15.08 -4.59 12.23
N PRO A 124 14.65 -4.70 13.51
CA PRO A 124 15.59 -4.85 14.63
C PRO A 124 16.40 -6.15 14.60
N SER A 125 15.88 -7.20 13.95
CA SER A 125 16.60 -8.47 13.81
C SER A 125 17.64 -8.45 12.69
N PHE A 126 17.46 -7.59 11.68
CA PHE A 126 18.32 -7.52 10.50
C PHE A 126 19.29 -6.34 10.52
N MET A 127 19.03 -5.32 11.35
CA MET A 127 19.89 -4.15 11.53
C MET A 127 20.25 -4.00 13.02
N PRO A 128 21.33 -4.64 13.48
CA PRO A 128 21.82 -4.51 14.87
C PRO A 128 21.95 -3.08 15.40
N ASN A 129 22.30 -2.10 14.56
CA ASN A 129 22.41 -0.69 14.95
C ASN A 129 21.17 0.15 14.55
N LEU A 130 20.00 -0.48 14.42
CA LEU A 130 18.73 0.25 14.25
C LEU A 130 18.38 1.01 15.53
N ALA A 131 18.11 2.31 15.41
CA ALA A 131 17.56 3.09 16.49
C ALA A 131 16.02 3.09 16.44
N LEU A 132 15.39 2.85 17.60
CA LEU A 132 13.95 3.04 17.78
C LEU A 132 13.72 4.37 18.49
N LEU A 133 13.23 5.38 17.76
CA LEU A 133 12.95 6.70 18.31
C LEU A 133 11.63 6.66 19.09
N ARG A 134 11.73 6.71 20.43
CA ARG A 134 10.60 6.68 21.37
C ARG A 134 10.20 8.07 21.87
N HIS A 135 10.32 9.08 21.01
CA HIS A 135 9.95 10.46 21.35
C HIS A 135 8.46 10.71 21.08
N PRO A 136 7.66 11.20 22.06
CA PRO A 136 6.21 11.32 21.92
C PRO A 136 5.78 12.40 20.91
N GLY A 137 6.65 13.35 20.58
CA GLY A 137 6.43 14.36 19.54
C GLY A 137 6.57 13.87 18.08
N TYR A 138 7.03 12.63 17.85
CA TYR A 138 7.22 12.06 16.51
C TYR A 138 6.12 11.07 16.16
N ASN A 139 5.60 11.13 14.94
CA ASN A 139 4.57 10.20 14.44
C ASN A 139 3.31 10.19 15.32
N VAL A 140 2.88 11.39 15.70
CA VAL A 140 1.64 11.61 16.45
C VAL A 140 0.46 11.42 15.49
N ALA A 141 -0.52 10.59 15.86
CA ALA A 141 -1.67 10.30 15.02
C ALA A 141 -2.82 9.67 15.83
N TYR A 142 -3.94 9.38 15.16
CA TYR A 142 -5.15 8.85 15.79
C TYR A 142 -4.92 7.57 16.63
N TRP A 143 -3.98 6.70 16.23
CA TRP A 143 -3.71 5.44 16.93
C TRP A 143 -2.99 5.62 18.27
N ASN A 144 -2.36 6.77 18.52
CA ASN A 144 -1.64 7.03 19.76
C ASN A 144 -2.13 8.26 20.54
N LEU A 145 -3.12 8.99 20.03
CA LEU A 145 -3.73 10.13 20.73
C LEU A 145 -4.35 9.78 22.09
N ALA A 146 -4.79 8.54 22.29
CA ALA A 146 -5.26 8.07 23.60
C ALA A 146 -4.18 8.23 24.71
N HIS A 147 -2.90 8.21 24.32
CA HIS A 147 -1.75 8.26 25.21
C HIS A 147 -0.83 9.47 24.96
N ARG A 148 -1.23 10.37 24.07
CA ARG A 148 -0.46 11.54 23.64
C ARG A 148 -1.28 12.80 23.86
N LYS A 149 -1.10 13.38 25.04
CA LYS A 149 -1.77 14.61 25.44
C LYS A 149 -1.14 15.79 24.71
N ILE A 150 -1.94 16.50 23.93
CA ILE A 150 -1.50 17.68 23.17
C ILE A 150 -1.85 18.95 23.95
N GLU A 151 -0.85 19.77 24.23
CA GLU A 151 -0.97 21.00 25.01
C GLU A 151 -0.37 22.18 24.25
N ALA A 152 -0.96 23.36 24.42
CA ALA A 152 -0.37 24.59 23.91
C ALA A 152 0.76 25.04 24.85
N GLY A 153 1.97 25.19 24.31
CA GLY A 153 3.10 25.79 25.01
C GLY A 153 2.90 27.28 25.21
N LEU A 154 3.71 27.87 26.10
CA LEU A 154 3.67 29.30 26.43
C LEU A 154 4.05 30.19 25.23
N ASP A 155 4.81 29.65 24.28
CA ASP A 155 5.23 30.28 23.02
C ASP A 155 4.21 30.07 21.88
N GLY A 156 3.09 29.42 22.15
CA GLY A 156 2.09 29.02 21.17
C GLY A 156 2.44 27.75 20.39
N ALA A 157 3.62 27.16 20.59
CA ALA A 157 3.98 25.89 19.98
C ALA A 157 3.36 24.71 20.73
N MET A 158 2.90 23.69 20.02
CA MET A 158 2.28 22.53 20.65
C MET A 158 3.32 21.58 21.24
N THR A 159 3.00 21.01 22.39
CA THR A 159 3.75 19.92 23.04
C THR A 159 2.91 18.65 23.08
N VAL A 160 3.59 17.51 23.22
CA VAL A 160 3.00 16.18 23.36
C VAL A 160 3.64 15.49 24.55
N ASN A 161 2.85 15.27 25.61
CA ASN A 161 3.34 14.75 26.89
C ASN A 161 4.56 15.54 27.44
N GLY A 162 4.52 16.88 27.32
CA GLY A 162 5.59 17.77 27.78
C GLY A 162 6.75 17.99 26.80
N GLU A 163 6.88 17.16 25.75
CA GLU A 163 7.93 17.31 24.73
C GLU A 163 7.43 18.09 23.50
N PRO A 164 8.30 18.71 22.69
CA PRO A 164 7.86 19.42 21.49
C PRO A 164 7.14 18.52 20.47
N LEU A 165 6.02 18.98 19.89
CA LEU A 165 5.44 18.35 18.71
C LEU A 165 6.38 18.53 17.51
N VAL A 166 6.84 17.42 16.92
CA VAL A 166 7.75 17.45 15.76
C VAL A 166 7.02 17.19 14.46
N PHE A 167 6.27 16.09 14.35
CA PHE A 167 5.37 15.89 13.21
C PHE A 167 4.12 15.11 13.58
N PHE A 168 3.03 15.44 12.89
CA PHE A 168 1.74 14.77 13.00
C PHE A 168 1.41 14.07 11.68
N HIS A 169 0.92 12.84 11.77
CA HIS A 169 0.53 12.01 10.63
C HIS A 169 -0.99 11.94 10.54
N PHE A 170 -1.57 12.64 9.56
CA PHE A 170 -3.02 12.78 9.36
C PHE A 170 -3.62 11.61 8.56
N SER A 171 -3.22 10.39 8.92
CA SER A 171 -3.59 9.18 8.18
C SER A 171 -5.09 8.93 8.18
N GLY A 172 -5.65 8.75 6.98
CA GLY A 172 -7.07 8.43 6.78
C GLY A 172 -8.03 9.62 6.93
N LEU A 173 -7.51 10.84 6.90
CA LEU A 173 -8.32 12.06 6.87
C LEU A 173 -9.18 12.12 5.60
N ARG A 174 -10.39 12.67 5.71
CA ARG A 174 -11.25 13.04 4.58
C ARG A 174 -11.53 14.53 4.64
N PHE A 175 -11.27 15.22 3.53
CA PHE A 175 -11.38 16.67 3.48
C PHE A 175 -12.83 17.13 3.38
N GLU A 176 -13.69 16.29 2.83
CA GLU A 176 -15.15 16.50 2.77
C GLU A 176 -15.87 16.24 4.09
N GLU A 177 -15.18 15.67 5.09
CA GLU A 177 -15.74 15.35 6.40
C GLU A 177 -14.92 16.09 7.50
N PRO A 178 -15.17 17.40 7.75
CA PRO A 178 -14.28 18.24 8.56
C PRO A 178 -14.11 17.79 10.02
N LYS A 179 -15.11 17.07 10.55
CA LYS A 179 -15.12 16.56 11.93
C LYS A 179 -14.63 15.12 12.05
N LEU A 180 -14.34 14.44 10.93
CA LEU A 180 -13.78 13.10 10.96
C LEU A 180 -12.29 13.18 11.38
N VAL A 181 -11.90 12.43 12.41
CA VAL A 181 -10.50 12.34 12.85
C VAL A 181 -9.71 11.44 11.88
N SER A 182 -10.20 10.21 11.66
CA SER A 182 -9.70 9.28 10.66
C SER A 182 -10.78 8.26 10.33
N ARG A 183 -10.79 7.77 9.09
CA ARG A 183 -11.65 6.65 8.68
C ARG A 183 -11.21 5.28 9.24
N HIS A 184 -10.07 5.21 9.92
CA HIS A 184 -9.44 3.98 10.39
C HIS A 184 -9.60 3.74 11.90
N GLN A 185 -10.52 4.44 12.56
CA GLN A 185 -10.69 4.40 14.01
C GLN A 185 -12.14 4.63 14.43
N GLN A 186 -12.46 4.26 15.67
CA GLN A 186 -13.79 4.44 16.29
C GLN A 186 -13.70 5.04 17.71
N ARG A 187 -12.50 5.41 18.16
CA ARG A 187 -12.21 5.83 19.53
C ARG A 187 -12.49 7.31 19.78
N LEU A 188 -12.05 8.18 18.87
CA LEU A 188 -12.02 9.63 19.04
C LEU A 188 -13.03 10.29 18.11
N GLY A 189 -13.92 11.08 18.69
CA GLY A 189 -14.72 12.08 18.01
C GLY A 189 -14.00 13.43 17.96
N TRP A 190 -14.60 14.37 17.21
CA TRP A 190 -14.04 15.72 17.08
C TRP A 190 -13.90 16.43 18.43
N ALA A 191 -14.90 16.30 19.31
CA ALA A 191 -14.91 16.96 20.62
C ALA A 191 -13.79 16.47 21.55
N ASP A 192 -13.35 15.22 21.40
CA ASP A 192 -12.34 14.58 22.24
C ASP A 192 -10.91 15.07 21.93
N LEU A 193 -10.71 15.73 20.79
CA LEU A 193 -9.39 16.16 20.32
C LEU A 193 -8.78 17.31 21.14
N GLY A 194 -9.59 18.10 21.87
CA GLY A 194 -9.11 19.29 22.58
C GLY A 194 -8.25 20.20 21.69
N ASN A 195 -7.03 20.52 22.13
CA ASN A 195 -6.08 21.36 21.38
C ASN A 195 -5.70 20.77 20.01
N ALA A 196 -5.80 19.45 19.82
CA ALA A 196 -5.48 18.81 18.56
C ALA A 196 -6.42 19.25 17.42
N GLN A 197 -7.64 19.73 17.72
CA GLN A 197 -8.58 20.26 16.72
C GLN A 197 -7.92 21.33 15.83
N THR A 198 -7.09 22.19 16.41
CA THR A 198 -6.37 23.24 15.69
C THR A 198 -5.39 22.64 14.68
N LEU A 199 -4.69 21.56 15.03
CA LEU A 199 -3.77 20.86 14.12
C LEU A 199 -4.51 20.31 12.89
N PHE A 200 -5.65 19.66 13.12
CA PHE A 200 -6.49 19.10 12.07
C PHE A 200 -7.10 20.18 11.16
N SER A 201 -7.56 21.29 11.73
CA SER A 201 -8.11 22.41 10.95
C SER A 201 -7.02 23.09 10.11
N ASN A 202 -5.87 23.38 10.71
CA ASN A 202 -4.74 24.02 10.03
C ASN A 202 -4.19 23.15 8.90
N TYR A 203 -4.04 21.84 9.14
CA TYR A 203 -3.58 20.92 8.11
C TYR A 203 -4.57 20.85 6.93
N ARG A 204 -5.88 20.77 7.21
CA ARG A 204 -6.90 20.80 6.15
C ARG A 204 -6.80 22.06 5.31
N GLN A 205 -6.76 23.23 5.96
CA GLN A 205 -6.66 24.50 5.28
C GLN A 205 -5.40 24.56 4.41
N ALA A 206 -4.24 24.20 4.97
CA ALA A 206 -2.98 24.19 4.24
C ALA A 206 -3.02 23.29 2.99
N VAL A 207 -3.59 22.08 3.09
CA VAL A 207 -3.69 21.18 1.94
C VAL A 207 -4.69 21.69 0.89
N MET A 208 -5.81 22.28 1.32
CA MET A 208 -6.79 22.90 0.41
C MET A 208 -6.16 24.07 -0.35
N ASP A 209 -5.43 24.93 0.35
CA ASP A 209 -4.74 26.09 -0.23
C ASP A 209 -3.63 25.68 -1.21
N ASN A 210 -3.08 24.47 -1.05
CA ASN A 210 -2.07 23.89 -1.94
C ASN A 210 -2.68 22.99 -3.05
N GLY A 211 -3.94 23.23 -3.42
CA GLY A 211 -4.51 22.69 -4.65
C GLY A 211 -5.06 21.26 -4.57
N TRP A 212 -5.49 20.82 -3.38
CA TRP A 212 -6.12 19.51 -3.20
C TRP A 212 -7.28 19.24 -4.17
N SER A 213 -8.14 20.24 -4.41
CA SER A 213 -9.31 20.12 -5.28
C SER A 213 -8.95 19.74 -6.72
N GLU A 214 -7.78 20.16 -7.21
CA GLU A 214 -7.31 19.81 -8.55
C GLU A 214 -6.51 18.51 -8.55
N SER A 215 -5.61 18.32 -7.57
CA SER A 215 -4.76 17.13 -7.51
C SER A 215 -5.56 15.84 -7.34
N ARG A 216 -6.68 15.87 -6.61
CA ARG A 216 -7.57 14.71 -6.43
C ARG A 216 -8.23 14.22 -7.72
N LYS A 217 -8.27 15.04 -8.77
CA LYS A 217 -8.85 14.67 -10.08
C LYS A 217 -7.87 13.88 -10.94
N CYS A 218 -6.58 13.84 -10.56
CA CYS A 218 -5.56 13.12 -11.29
C CYS A 218 -5.83 11.60 -11.24
N PRO A 219 -6.07 10.93 -12.37
CA PRO A 219 -6.29 9.50 -12.39
C PRO A 219 -4.99 8.76 -12.03
N TYR A 220 -5.14 7.60 -11.39
CA TYR A 220 -3.99 6.76 -11.09
C TYR A 220 -3.47 6.10 -12.38
N ALA A 221 -2.21 6.35 -12.73
CA ALA A 221 -1.68 5.97 -14.05
C ALA A 221 -1.43 4.47 -14.27
N TYR A 222 -1.62 3.61 -13.26
CA TYR A 222 -1.25 2.18 -13.32
C TYR A 222 -2.42 1.24 -12.98
N ASP A 223 -3.67 1.66 -13.24
CA ASP A 223 -4.84 0.79 -13.17
C ASP A 223 -5.41 0.37 -14.53
N GLU A 224 -4.71 0.62 -15.62
CA GLU A 224 -5.14 0.26 -16.97
C GLU A 224 -3.98 -0.25 -17.84
N VAL A 225 -4.28 -1.20 -18.73
CA VAL A 225 -3.40 -1.65 -19.82
C VAL A 225 -4.23 -1.72 -21.11
N ASP A 226 -3.88 -0.92 -22.12
CA ASP A 226 -4.58 -0.77 -23.41
C ASP A 226 -6.13 -0.73 -23.30
N GLY A 227 -6.66 0.13 -22.42
CA GLY A 227 -8.12 0.25 -22.20
C GLY A 227 -8.73 -0.85 -21.32
N ILE A 228 -7.95 -1.82 -20.82
CA ILE A 228 -8.42 -2.81 -19.85
C ILE A 228 -8.08 -2.34 -18.44
N ARG A 229 -9.11 -2.05 -17.64
CA ARG A 229 -8.94 -1.75 -16.22
C ARG A 229 -8.48 -2.98 -15.45
N LEU A 230 -7.37 -2.86 -14.73
CA LEU A 230 -6.81 -3.88 -13.85
C LEU A 230 -7.53 -3.90 -12.50
N SER A 231 -8.75 -4.44 -12.46
CA SER A 231 -9.55 -4.53 -11.24
C SER A 231 -8.91 -5.41 -10.15
N GLY A 232 -9.44 -5.34 -8.92
CA GLY A 232 -8.99 -6.17 -7.79
C GLY A 232 -8.88 -7.66 -8.12
N PRO A 233 -9.92 -8.31 -8.68
CA PRO A 233 -9.84 -9.70 -9.10
C PRO A 233 -8.77 -10.01 -10.16
N ILE A 234 -8.55 -9.11 -11.13
CA ILE A 234 -7.51 -9.31 -12.15
C ILE A 234 -6.12 -9.24 -11.52
N ARG A 235 -5.88 -8.26 -10.65
CA ARG A 235 -4.62 -8.14 -9.89
C ARG A 235 -4.40 -9.34 -8.96
N GLY A 236 -5.46 -9.81 -8.29
CA GLY A 236 -5.43 -11.00 -7.45
C GLY A 236 -5.08 -12.27 -8.22
N LEU A 237 -5.69 -12.46 -9.39
CA LEU A 237 -5.37 -13.58 -10.28
C LEU A 237 -3.92 -13.50 -10.77
N TYR A 238 -3.46 -12.31 -11.18
CA TYR A 238 -2.08 -12.09 -11.59
C TYR A 238 -1.10 -12.50 -10.48
N ARG A 239 -1.32 -12.06 -9.23
CA ARG A 239 -0.48 -12.43 -8.08
C ARG A 239 -0.48 -13.93 -7.80
N LYS A 240 -1.65 -14.57 -7.87
CA LYS A 240 -1.78 -16.02 -7.69
C LYS A 240 -0.97 -16.79 -8.75
N ARG A 241 -0.95 -16.29 -9.99
CA ARG A 241 -0.23 -16.89 -11.10
C ARG A 241 1.29 -16.62 -11.03
N TYR A 242 1.67 -15.44 -10.54
CA TYR A 242 3.04 -14.91 -10.54
C TYR A 242 3.47 -14.47 -9.13
N PRO A 243 3.55 -15.39 -8.15
CA PRO A 243 3.73 -15.03 -6.74
C PRO A 243 5.14 -14.54 -6.38
N GLN A 244 6.14 -14.84 -7.21
CA GLN A 244 7.56 -14.57 -6.94
C GLN A 244 8.35 -14.08 -8.16
N HIS A 245 7.78 -14.17 -9.35
CA HIS A 245 8.42 -13.87 -10.61
C HIS A 245 7.38 -13.31 -11.55
N ALA A 246 7.71 -12.24 -12.28
CA ALA A 246 6.82 -11.64 -13.27
C ALA A 246 7.22 -12.04 -14.70
N PRO A 247 6.27 -12.11 -15.64
CA PRO A 247 6.61 -12.10 -17.05
C PRO A 247 7.39 -10.83 -17.42
N LYS A 248 8.09 -10.88 -18.55
CA LYS A 248 8.72 -9.67 -19.11
C LYS A 248 7.66 -8.60 -19.35
N GLU A 249 7.99 -7.35 -19.02
CA GLU A 249 7.08 -6.20 -19.17
C GLU A 249 6.56 -6.05 -20.60
N SER A 250 7.39 -6.34 -21.61
CA SER A 250 7.01 -6.34 -23.03
C SER A 250 5.89 -7.32 -23.38
N CYS A 251 5.59 -8.29 -22.51
CA CYS A 251 4.52 -9.26 -22.69
C CYS A 251 3.24 -8.88 -21.92
N LEU A 252 3.24 -7.81 -21.12
CA LEU A 252 2.12 -7.41 -20.27
C LEU A 252 1.19 -6.43 -21.01
N ASP A 253 0.67 -6.86 -22.16
CA ASP A 253 -0.31 -6.13 -22.96
C ASP A 253 -1.75 -6.59 -22.65
N SER A 254 -2.73 -5.93 -23.26
CA SER A 254 -4.13 -6.33 -23.15
C SER A 254 -4.40 -7.78 -23.58
N ALA A 255 -3.69 -8.28 -24.59
CA ALA A 255 -3.83 -9.66 -25.05
C ALA A 255 -3.40 -10.64 -23.96
N PHE A 256 -2.32 -10.37 -23.23
CA PHE A 256 -1.91 -11.15 -22.07
C PHE A 256 -2.96 -11.15 -20.97
N ILE A 257 -3.54 -10.00 -20.62
CA ILE A 257 -4.58 -9.91 -19.60
C ILE A 257 -5.82 -10.74 -20.01
N VAL A 258 -6.25 -10.61 -21.27
CA VAL A 258 -7.36 -11.41 -21.84
C VAL A 258 -7.06 -12.90 -21.76
N ARG A 259 -5.87 -13.33 -22.20
CA ARG A 259 -5.47 -14.74 -22.13
C ARG A 259 -5.48 -15.24 -20.68
N MET A 260 -4.86 -14.50 -19.76
CA MET A 260 -4.75 -14.89 -18.35
C MET A 260 -6.11 -15.06 -17.70
N CYS A 261 -7.02 -14.12 -17.91
CA CYS A 261 -8.35 -14.16 -17.30
C CYS A 261 -9.26 -15.22 -17.93
N ASN A 262 -9.17 -15.43 -19.25
CA ASN A 262 -10.09 -16.30 -20.00
C ASN A 262 -9.55 -17.73 -20.24
N GLN A 263 -8.40 -18.10 -19.66
CA GLN A 263 -7.97 -19.49 -19.61
C GLN A 263 -9.08 -20.38 -19.06
N ARG A 264 -9.41 -21.45 -19.79
CA ARG A 264 -10.51 -22.35 -19.44
C ARG A 264 -10.11 -23.23 -18.27
N VAL A 265 -11.03 -23.38 -17.32
CA VAL A 265 -10.94 -24.36 -16.25
C VAL A 265 -11.88 -25.52 -16.61
N ASP A 266 -11.36 -26.74 -16.62
CA ASP A 266 -12.20 -27.92 -16.75
C ASP A 266 -12.99 -28.12 -15.44
N ILE A 267 -14.30 -27.88 -15.52
CA ILE A 267 -15.26 -28.20 -14.47
C ILE A 267 -16.22 -29.23 -15.05
N PRO A 268 -16.25 -30.47 -14.53
CA PRO A 268 -17.11 -31.53 -15.06
C PRO A 268 -18.59 -31.12 -15.21
N ALA A 269 -19.11 -30.37 -14.23
CA ALA A 269 -20.47 -29.85 -14.23
C ALA A 269 -20.76 -28.76 -15.30
N ALA A 270 -19.72 -28.15 -15.88
CA ALA A 270 -19.82 -27.09 -16.89
C ALA A 270 -19.78 -27.58 -18.35
N ARG A 271 -19.28 -28.81 -18.58
CA ARG A 271 -18.94 -29.31 -19.92
C ARG A 271 -20.11 -29.22 -20.91
N GLY A 272 -19.85 -28.61 -22.07
CA GLY A 272 -20.83 -28.46 -23.15
C GLY A 272 -21.95 -27.46 -22.89
N ARG A 273 -21.87 -26.64 -21.83
CA ARG A 273 -22.92 -25.68 -21.47
C ARG A 273 -22.40 -24.25 -21.33
N VAL A 274 -21.41 -24.05 -20.47
CA VAL A 274 -20.82 -22.74 -20.19
C VAL A 274 -19.31 -22.89 -20.06
N VAL A 275 -18.60 -21.79 -20.34
CA VAL A 275 -17.16 -21.73 -20.15
C VAL A 275 -16.89 -21.13 -18.78
N VAL A 276 -16.19 -21.88 -17.93
CA VAL A 276 -15.66 -21.36 -16.66
C VAL A 276 -14.20 -21.00 -16.87
N THR A 277 -13.83 -19.77 -16.51
CA THR A 277 -12.48 -19.24 -16.70
C THR A 277 -11.69 -19.19 -15.39
N GLU A 278 -10.37 -19.02 -15.49
CA GLU A 278 -9.51 -18.80 -14.33
C GLU A 278 -9.93 -17.57 -13.51
N LEU A 279 -10.38 -16.49 -14.16
CA LEU A 279 -10.92 -15.33 -13.44
C LEU A 279 -12.21 -15.66 -12.68
N MET A 280 -13.14 -16.39 -13.30
CA MET A 280 -14.36 -16.84 -12.65
C MET A 280 -14.05 -17.71 -11.41
N LYS A 281 -13.16 -18.68 -11.57
CA LYS A 281 -12.73 -19.55 -10.47
C LYS A 281 -12.00 -18.79 -9.37
N HIS A 282 -11.19 -17.79 -9.72
CA HIS A 282 -10.51 -16.93 -8.73
C HIS A 282 -11.49 -16.08 -7.91
N VAL A 283 -12.48 -15.47 -8.56
CA VAL A 283 -13.54 -14.69 -7.87
C VAL A 283 -14.35 -15.60 -6.95
N HIS A 284 -14.78 -16.78 -7.42
CA HIS A 284 -15.48 -17.75 -6.57
C HIS A 284 -14.63 -18.19 -5.37
N GLY A 285 -13.40 -18.63 -5.62
CA GLY A 285 -12.51 -19.13 -4.57
C GLY A 285 -12.04 -18.08 -3.56
N SER A 286 -12.17 -16.79 -3.86
CA SER A 286 -11.81 -15.70 -2.93
C SER A 286 -12.97 -15.23 -2.06
N ARG A 287 -14.20 -15.66 -2.34
CA ARG A 287 -15.45 -15.16 -1.75
C ARG A 287 -16.23 -16.29 -1.07
N PRO A 288 -16.20 -16.39 0.28
CA PRO A 288 -16.95 -17.43 1.00
C PRO A 288 -18.47 -17.38 0.74
N ASP A 289 -19.03 -16.19 0.52
CA ASP A 289 -20.43 -15.99 0.18
C ASP A 289 -20.78 -16.57 -1.20
N LEU A 290 -19.91 -16.41 -2.20
CA LEU A 290 -20.10 -17.04 -3.52
C LEU A 290 -19.93 -18.55 -3.47
N GLN A 291 -19.00 -19.05 -2.65
CA GLN A 291 -18.82 -20.48 -2.43
C GLN A 291 -20.06 -21.12 -1.82
N ALA A 292 -20.67 -20.45 -0.85
CA ALA A 292 -21.92 -20.91 -0.24
C ALA A 292 -23.11 -20.82 -1.21
N ALA A 293 -23.21 -19.75 -2.00
CA ALA A 293 -24.33 -19.54 -2.92
C ALA A 293 -24.25 -20.40 -4.19
N PHE A 294 -23.05 -20.74 -4.65
CA PHE A 294 -22.84 -21.40 -5.94
C PHE A 294 -21.91 -22.62 -5.80
N ASN A 295 -22.48 -23.82 -5.72
CA ASN A 295 -21.69 -25.04 -5.74
C ASN A 295 -21.23 -25.37 -7.18
N LEU A 296 -19.94 -25.19 -7.48
CA LEU A 296 -19.39 -25.47 -8.82
C LEU A 296 -19.24 -26.97 -9.14
N GLU A 297 -19.55 -27.86 -8.18
CA GLU A 297 -19.63 -29.30 -8.41
C GLU A 297 -20.98 -29.73 -9.00
N THR A 298 -22.01 -28.87 -8.89
CA THR A 298 -23.34 -29.16 -9.43
C THR A 298 -23.60 -28.36 -10.71
N ARG A 299 -24.39 -28.96 -11.62
CA ARG A 299 -24.77 -28.30 -12.89
C ARG A 299 -25.52 -26.99 -12.65
N GLU A 300 -26.43 -27.01 -11.68
CA GLU A 300 -27.25 -25.86 -11.30
C GLU A 300 -26.39 -24.72 -10.75
N GLY A 301 -25.44 -25.03 -9.86
CA GLY A 301 -24.55 -24.04 -9.27
C GLY A 301 -23.62 -23.39 -10.29
N VAL A 302 -23.05 -24.17 -11.22
CA VAL A 302 -22.23 -23.63 -12.32
C VAL A 302 -23.04 -22.69 -13.22
N LEU A 303 -24.25 -23.08 -13.62
CA LEU A 303 -25.11 -22.24 -14.46
C LEU A 303 -25.56 -20.96 -13.76
N ALA A 304 -25.92 -21.06 -12.47
CA ALA A 304 -26.29 -19.91 -11.66
C ALA A 304 -25.10 -18.95 -11.48
N PHE A 305 -23.90 -19.49 -11.24
CA PHE A 305 -22.69 -18.68 -11.12
C PHE A 305 -22.33 -17.98 -12.42
N ALA A 306 -22.38 -18.69 -13.56
CA ALA A 306 -22.09 -18.09 -14.87
C ALA A 306 -23.03 -16.90 -15.18
N ARG A 307 -24.34 -17.03 -14.88
CA ARG A 307 -25.32 -15.94 -15.02
C ARG A 307 -25.05 -14.77 -14.09
N TRP A 308 -24.71 -15.06 -12.83
CA TRP A 308 -24.30 -14.03 -11.88
C TRP A 308 -23.06 -13.28 -12.40
N PHE A 309 -22.09 -14.02 -12.94
CA PHE A 309 -20.82 -13.48 -13.41
C PHE A 309 -20.93 -12.61 -14.66
N GLU A 310 -21.96 -12.80 -15.49
CA GLU A 310 -22.22 -11.95 -16.66
C GLU A 310 -22.64 -10.52 -16.31
N THR A 311 -23.24 -10.32 -15.14
CA THR A 311 -23.96 -9.07 -14.82
C THR A 311 -23.39 -8.34 -13.60
N ILE A 312 -23.08 -9.06 -12.53
CA ILE A 312 -22.69 -8.46 -11.27
C ILE A 312 -21.22 -7.98 -11.25
N PRO A 313 -20.23 -8.76 -11.71
CA PRO A 313 -18.83 -8.35 -11.67
C PRO A 313 -18.50 -7.08 -12.46
N CYS A 314 -19.21 -6.81 -13.56
CA CYS A 314 -19.08 -5.53 -14.29
C CYS A 314 -19.45 -4.34 -13.40
N ARG A 315 -20.47 -4.49 -12.54
CA ARG A 315 -20.94 -3.44 -11.62
C ARG A 315 -20.11 -3.39 -10.34
N GLU A 316 -19.82 -4.55 -9.76
CA GLU A 316 -19.14 -4.65 -8.46
C GLU A 316 -17.65 -4.32 -8.57
N TYR A 317 -16.99 -4.78 -9.64
CA TYR A 317 -15.54 -4.66 -9.80
C TYR A 317 -15.11 -3.77 -10.96
N GLY A 318 -16.05 -3.29 -11.78
CA GLY A 318 -15.72 -2.58 -13.02
C GLY A 318 -15.00 -3.47 -14.03
N LEU A 319 -15.32 -4.78 -14.06
CA LEU A 319 -14.74 -5.69 -15.06
C LEU A 319 -15.21 -5.36 -16.47
N ASP A 320 -14.30 -5.49 -17.42
CA ASP A 320 -14.59 -5.34 -18.84
C ASP A 320 -15.52 -6.48 -19.33
N PRO A 321 -16.52 -6.21 -20.19
CA PRO A 321 -17.42 -7.22 -20.73
C PRO A 321 -16.74 -8.41 -21.45
N ARG A 322 -15.51 -8.23 -21.95
CA ARG A 322 -14.68 -9.29 -22.55
C ARG A 322 -14.37 -10.45 -21.59
N PHE A 323 -14.48 -10.21 -20.27
CA PHE A 323 -14.25 -11.23 -19.25
C PHE A 323 -15.52 -11.89 -18.72
N THR A 324 -16.69 -11.31 -19.02
CA THR A 324 -17.94 -11.71 -18.36
C THR A 324 -18.91 -12.39 -19.32
N ARG A 325 -18.97 -11.98 -20.61
CA ARG A 325 -19.94 -12.53 -21.59
C ARG A 325 -19.53 -13.90 -22.12
N GLN A 326 -20.37 -14.92 -21.90
CA GLN A 326 -20.07 -16.31 -22.29
C GLN A 326 -19.79 -16.49 -23.79
N GLY A 327 -20.49 -15.77 -24.67
CA GLY A 327 -20.25 -15.84 -26.12
C GLY A 327 -18.87 -15.33 -26.55
N LEU A 328 -18.38 -14.26 -25.91
CA LEU A 328 -17.03 -13.72 -26.19
C LEU A 328 -15.94 -14.63 -25.63
N ILE A 329 -16.15 -15.16 -24.42
CA ILE A 329 -15.23 -16.11 -23.78
C ILE A 329 -15.08 -17.39 -24.62
N GLY A 330 -16.18 -17.91 -25.16
CA GLY A 330 -16.18 -19.13 -25.98
C GLY A 330 -15.37 -19.03 -27.26
N SER A 331 -15.32 -17.85 -27.87
CA SER A 331 -14.62 -17.58 -29.16
C SER A 331 -13.11 -17.35 -29.05
N LEU A 332 -12.56 -17.20 -27.84
CA LEU A 332 -11.14 -16.90 -27.66
C LEU A 332 -10.30 -18.18 -27.73
N HIS A 333 -9.44 -18.27 -28.76
CA HIS A 333 -8.31 -19.20 -28.76
C HIS A 333 -7.27 -18.68 -27.77
N VAL A 334 -6.94 -19.47 -26.74
CA VAL A 334 -6.00 -19.06 -25.70
C VAL A 334 -4.72 -19.86 -25.85
N GLU A 335 -3.70 -19.20 -26.41
CA GLU A 335 -2.32 -19.69 -26.40
C GLU A 335 -1.77 -19.81 -24.97
N PRO A 336 -0.69 -20.60 -24.75
CA PRO A 336 -0.03 -20.69 -23.47
C PRO A 336 0.39 -19.31 -22.94
N LEU A 337 0.27 -19.11 -21.63
CA LEU A 337 0.82 -17.91 -20.99
C LEU A 337 2.34 -17.98 -20.98
N PRO A 338 3.04 -16.83 -21.10
CA PRO A 338 4.49 -16.81 -20.97
C PRO A 338 4.89 -17.34 -19.60
N ASP A 339 5.96 -18.14 -19.56
CA ASP A 339 6.56 -18.56 -18.31
C ASP A 339 7.07 -17.35 -17.55
N ALA A 340 7.06 -17.46 -16.22
CA ALA A 340 7.66 -16.45 -15.39
C ALA A 340 9.15 -16.35 -15.73
N ALA A 341 9.63 -15.15 -16.09
CA ALA A 341 11.04 -14.97 -16.32
C ALA A 341 11.76 -15.21 -14.99
N ARG A 342 12.72 -16.14 -14.96
CA ARG A 342 13.75 -16.15 -13.92
C ARG A 342 14.65 -14.94 -14.18
N ASP A 343 14.15 -13.74 -13.93
CA ASP A 343 15.05 -12.59 -13.84
C ASP A 343 15.98 -12.91 -12.66
N PRO A 344 17.29 -13.07 -12.89
CA PRO A 344 18.22 -13.36 -11.82
C PRO A 344 18.44 -12.07 -11.06
N ILE A 345 17.51 -11.73 -10.15
CA ILE A 345 17.47 -10.47 -9.42
C ILE A 345 17.14 -9.31 -10.39
N PRO A 346 16.09 -8.50 -10.17
CA PRO A 346 15.81 -7.39 -11.08
C PRO A 346 16.97 -6.37 -11.09
N ASN A 347 17.75 -6.40 -12.17
CA ASN A 347 18.65 -5.37 -12.70
C ASN A 347 19.59 -4.68 -11.68
N GLU A 348 20.69 -5.30 -11.24
CA GLU A 348 21.86 -4.58 -10.67
C GLU A 348 21.53 -3.48 -9.63
N GLY A 349 20.44 -3.61 -8.86
CA GLY A 349 20.00 -2.61 -7.87
C GLY A 349 18.96 -1.56 -8.34
N ARG A 350 18.55 -1.57 -9.61
CA ARG A 350 17.60 -0.59 -10.20
C ARG A 350 16.27 -1.23 -10.54
N SER A 351 15.29 -1.08 -9.66
CA SER A 351 13.95 -1.64 -9.86
C SER A 351 13.18 -0.99 -11.01
N LEU A 352 12.17 -1.69 -11.51
CA LEU A 352 11.20 -1.12 -12.46
C LEU A 352 10.58 0.17 -11.94
N LEU A 353 10.26 0.21 -10.65
CA LEU A 353 9.76 1.41 -9.95
C LEU A 353 10.73 2.57 -10.05
N TYR A 354 12.03 2.30 -9.93
CA TYR A 354 13.08 3.30 -10.14
C TYR A 354 13.11 3.80 -11.60
N ARG A 355 12.99 2.92 -12.60
CA ARG A 355 12.96 3.32 -14.02
C ARG A 355 11.72 4.14 -14.37
N LEU A 356 10.56 3.75 -13.83
CA LEU A 356 9.30 4.46 -13.98
C LEU A 356 9.34 5.83 -13.29
N TRP A 357 9.87 5.90 -12.07
CA TRP A 357 10.11 7.17 -11.38
C TRP A 357 11.07 8.07 -12.18
N ARG A 358 12.17 7.54 -12.72
CA ARG A 358 13.10 8.33 -13.55
C ARG A 358 12.44 8.86 -14.83
N LYS A 359 11.56 8.06 -15.45
CA LYS A 359 10.78 8.45 -16.63
C LYS A 359 9.72 9.51 -16.27
N ALA A 360 9.06 9.36 -15.12
CA ALA A 360 8.12 10.34 -14.57
C ALA A 360 8.82 11.65 -14.19
N ARG A 361 10.02 11.59 -13.59
CA ARG A 361 10.87 12.75 -13.26
C ARG A 361 11.23 13.57 -14.50
N LYS A 362 11.59 12.93 -15.62
CA LYS A 362 11.83 13.64 -16.89
C LYS A 362 10.59 14.39 -17.38
N ARG A 363 9.38 13.84 -17.17
CA ARG A 363 8.12 14.52 -17.47
C ARG A 363 7.81 15.66 -16.50
N LEU A 364 8.00 15.46 -15.20
CA LEU A 364 7.75 16.47 -14.17
C LEU A 364 8.71 17.67 -14.26
N LEU A 365 10.01 17.42 -14.49
CA LEU A 365 11.00 18.48 -14.73
C LEU A 365 10.78 19.22 -16.06
N GLY A 366 10.17 18.56 -17.05
CA GLY A 366 9.76 19.20 -18.30
C GLY A 366 8.51 20.10 -18.16
N LEU A 367 7.76 19.95 -17.06
CA LEU A 367 6.55 20.72 -16.76
C LEU A 367 6.82 21.93 -15.84
N GLY A 368 8.09 22.22 -15.50
CA GLY A 368 8.45 23.41 -14.72
C GLY A 368 7.97 23.39 -13.26
N VAL A 369 7.47 22.27 -12.76
CA VAL A 369 7.16 22.09 -11.34
C VAL A 369 8.49 21.95 -10.60
N ARG A 370 8.93 23.05 -9.97
CA ARG A 370 10.13 23.09 -9.12
C ARG A 370 9.90 22.38 -7.81
#